data_AF-X1DW79-F1
#
_entry.id   AF-X1DW79-F1
#
_cell.length_a   1.000
_cell.length_b   1.000
_cell.length_c   1.000
_cell.angle_alpha   90.00
_cell.angle_beta   90.00
_cell.angle_gamma   90.00
#
_symmetry.space_group_name_H-M   'P 1'
#
loop_
_entity.id
_entity.type
_entity.pdbx_description
1 polymer ?
#
loop_
_entity_poly.entity_id
_entity_poly.type
_entity_poly.pdbx_seq_one_letter_code
_entity_poly.pdbx_strand_id
1 'polypeptide(L)'
;TFPSAHNNGTGDVYPEIWLGRICPESLNNTNHLTAYRNYFARNHAYRTGQLTRPHSQLVYIDDDWSALTSEWLGDMTAYSNITCISTNAVTTANDYKNRLTHSYEFVHVFVHSWPYEHLFGPGGLGAEGKVTYTDVLNINTQALFYNLFACSATNFKYQNNLGTQYLFSNNTLVVVGSSKIGGMTMNSYFYTPLSQSKVFGEAFRLWWWNPLHGPTDPDTMGLTLLGDPLLTI
;
A
#
# COMPACT_ATOMS: atom_id res chain seq x y z
N THR A 1 -3.01 -13.96 0.98
CA THR A 1 -2.82 -13.86 -0.48
C THR A 1 -3.94 -14.63 -1.12
N PHE A 2 -4.63 -14.04 -2.10
CA PHE A 2 -5.58 -14.80 -2.90
C PHE A 2 -4.80 -15.87 -3.70
N PRO A 3 -5.32 -17.10 -3.82
CA PRO A 3 -4.57 -18.22 -4.39
C PRO A 3 -4.34 -18.05 -5.90
N SER A 4 -3.17 -18.48 -6.39
CA SER A 4 -2.75 -18.31 -7.78
C SER A 4 -3.18 -19.44 -8.74
N ALA A 5 -3.86 -20.46 -8.22
CA ALA A 5 -4.50 -21.53 -8.99
C ALA A 5 -5.52 -22.20 -8.07
N HIS A 6 -6.70 -22.49 -8.62
CA HIS A 6 -7.73 -23.27 -7.95
C HIS A 6 -8.03 -24.51 -8.78
N ASN A 7 -8.04 -25.67 -8.11
CA ASN A 7 -8.73 -26.87 -8.56
C ASN A 7 -9.63 -27.29 -7.39
N ASN A 8 -10.88 -26.83 -7.34
CA ASN A 8 -11.95 -27.63 -6.73
C ASN A 8 -12.67 -28.36 -7.84
N GLY A 9 -13.38 -29.42 -7.48
CA GLY A 9 -14.59 -29.76 -8.23
C GLY A 9 -15.68 -28.67 -8.16
N THR A 10 -15.44 -27.40 -8.58
CA THR A 10 -16.34 -26.45 -9.32
C THR A 10 -16.22 -24.91 -9.05
N GLY A 11 -15.47 -24.40 -8.08
CA GLY A 11 -15.40 -22.93 -7.78
C GLY A 11 -14.41 -22.10 -8.63
N ASP A 12 -14.46 -20.76 -8.57
CA ASP A 12 -13.56 -19.83 -9.28
C ASP A 12 -12.57 -19.07 -8.33
N VAL A 13 -11.77 -18.14 -8.88
CA VAL A 13 -10.76 -17.35 -8.12
C VAL A 13 -11.26 -15.96 -7.70
N TYR A 14 -12.55 -15.67 -7.86
CA TYR A 14 -13.16 -14.41 -7.48
C TYR A 14 -13.59 -14.46 -6.00
N PRO A 15 -13.07 -13.59 -5.13
CA PRO A 15 -13.36 -13.67 -3.71
C PRO A 15 -14.77 -13.17 -3.39
N GLU A 16 -15.57 -13.98 -2.69
CA GLU A 16 -16.90 -13.59 -2.19
C GLU A 16 -16.81 -12.72 -0.93
N ILE A 17 -15.73 -12.86 -0.18
CA ILE A 17 -15.42 -12.06 1.01
C ILE A 17 -14.08 -11.36 0.84
N TRP A 18 -13.94 -10.19 1.46
CA TRP A 18 -12.64 -9.54 1.57
C TRP A 18 -11.92 -9.96 2.86
N LEU A 19 -10.60 -9.88 2.84
CA LEU A 19 -9.73 -10.26 3.94
C LEU A 19 -8.75 -9.11 4.23
N GLY A 20 -8.50 -8.85 5.51
CA GLY A 20 -7.42 -8.00 5.96
C GLY A 20 -6.51 -8.76 6.93
N ARG A 21 -5.20 -8.48 6.88
CA ARG A 21 -4.20 -9.12 7.74
C ARG A 21 -3.61 -8.12 8.73
N ILE A 22 -3.88 -8.30 10.02
CA ILE A 22 -3.23 -7.58 11.12
C ILE A 22 -2.38 -8.59 11.88
N CYS A 23 -1.07 -8.66 11.60
CA CYS A 23 -0.19 -9.66 12.20
C CYS A 23 1.27 -9.18 12.22
N PRO A 24 1.85 -8.93 13.40
CA PRO A 24 3.20 -8.41 13.60
C PRO A 24 4.27 -9.51 13.61
N GLU A 25 3.94 -10.78 13.33
CA GLU A 25 4.88 -11.91 13.48
C GLU A 25 6.17 -11.76 12.67
N SER A 26 6.11 -11.06 11.54
CA SER A 26 7.30 -10.79 10.75
C SER A 26 8.22 -9.76 11.41
N LEU A 27 7.79 -8.99 12.42
CA LEU A 27 8.61 -8.01 13.12
C LEU A 27 9.55 -8.72 14.12
N ASN A 28 10.85 -8.41 14.07
CA ASN A 28 11.82 -8.83 15.09
C ASN A 28 12.38 -7.65 15.91
N ASN A 29 12.01 -6.44 15.53
CA ASN A 29 12.48 -5.17 16.07
C ASN A 29 11.52 -4.56 17.10
N THR A 30 10.38 -5.19 17.36
CA THR A 30 9.36 -4.72 18.31
C THR A 30 8.64 -5.88 18.95
N ASN A 31 8.29 -5.75 20.23
CA ASN A 31 7.47 -6.71 20.93
C ASN A 31 6.06 -6.81 20.31
N HIS A 32 5.60 -8.02 19.98
CA HIS A 32 4.33 -8.23 19.27
C HIS A 32 3.09 -7.77 20.04
N LEU A 33 3.08 -7.92 21.37
CA LEU A 33 1.97 -7.43 22.20
C LEU A 33 1.91 -5.89 22.16
N THR A 34 3.07 -5.22 22.22
CA THR A 34 3.15 -3.77 22.04
C THR A 34 2.68 -3.35 20.65
N ALA A 35 3.10 -4.06 19.60
CA ALA A 35 2.68 -3.80 18.22
C ALA A 35 1.15 -3.88 18.06
N TYR A 36 0.51 -4.93 18.59
CA TYR A 36 -0.95 -5.05 18.59
C TYR A 36 -1.65 -3.94 19.37
N ARG A 37 -1.18 -3.65 20.60
CA ARG A 37 -1.77 -2.59 21.44
C ARG A 37 -1.72 -1.23 20.74
N ASN A 38 -0.56 -0.88 20.18
CA ASN A 38 -0.38 0.38 19.46
C ASN A 38 -1.28 0.44 18.22
N TYR A 39 -1.34 -0.63 17.43
CA TYR A 39 -2.20 -0.70 16.25
C TYR A 39 -3.68 -0.48 16.60
N PHE A 40 -4.22 -1.23 17.58
CA PHE A 40 -5.63 -1.12 17.94
C PHE A 40 -5.97 0.22 18.63
N ALA A 41 -5.04 0.82 19.37
CA ALA A 41 -5.21 2.16 19.92
C ALA A 41 -5.40 3.21 18.81
N ARG A 42 -4.60 3.14 17.74
CA ARG A 42 -4.73 4.06 16.60
C ARG A 42 -5.96 3.81 15.77
N ASN A 43 -6.31 2.54 15.56
CA ASN A 43 -7.55 2.18 14.88
C ASN A 43 -8.77 2.74 15.63
N HIS A 44 -8.80 2.58 16.96
CA HIS A 44 -9.84 3.16 17.80
C HIS A 44 -9.83 4.70 17.75
N ALA A 45 -8.66 5.33 17.83
CA ALA A 45 -8.54 6.79 17.72
C ALA A 45 -9.06 7.31 16.38
N TYR A 46 -8.80 6.61 15.27
CA TYR A 46 -9.35 6.98 13.96
C TYR A 46 -10.87 6.84 13.93
N ARG A 47 -11.41 5.70 14.39
CA ARG A 47 -12.86 5.44 14.42
C ARG A 47 -13.64 6.40 15.32
N THR A 48 -13.00 6.97 16.33
CA THR A 48 -13.60 7.95 17.25
C THR A 48 -13.28 9.41 16.89
N GLY A 49 -12.58 9.65 15.77
CA GLY A 49 -12.22 10.99 15.30
C GLY A 49 -11.11 11.68 16.09
N GLN A 50 -10.41 10.97 16.97
CA GLN A 50 -9.24 11.48 17.70
C GLN A 50 -7.96 11.51 16.84
N LEU A 51 -7.85 10.59 15.87
CA LEU A 51 -6.80 10.57 14.86
C LEU A 51 -7.39 10.97 13.51
N THR A 52 -7.01 12.13 12.99
CA THR A 52 -7.48 12.64 11.70
C THR A 52 -6.31 13.07 10.83
N ARG A 53 -6.55 13.11 9.51
CA ARG A 53 -5.64 13.70 8.52
C ARG A 53 -6.43 14.58 7.56
N PRO A 54 -5.78 15.55 6.90
CA PRO A 54 -6.43 16.24 5.79
C PRO A 54 -6.77 15.23 4.69
N HIS A 55 -7.98 15.32 4.14
CA HIS A 55 -8.45 14.52 2.99
C HIS A 55 -7.59 14.82 1.75
N SER A 56 -6.41 14.22 1.71
CA SER A 56 -5.35 14.54 0.77
C SER A 56 -4.48 13.32 0.50
N GLN A 57 -4.01 13.24 -0.74
CA GLN A 57 -3.22 12.11 -1.21
C GLN A 57 -1.86 12.57 -1.73
N LEU A 58 -0.83 11.79 -1.43
CA LEU A 58 0.44 11.83 -2.13
C LEU A 58 0.45 10.73 -3.19
N VAL A 59 0.74 11.11 -4.43
CA VAL A 59 1.04 10.19 -5.53
C VAL A 59 2.52 10.37 -5.88
N TYR A 60 3.33 9.36 -5.61
CA TYR A 60 4.78 9.39 -5.77
C TYR A 60 5.19 8.39 -6.85
N ILE A 61 5.67 8.87 -7.99
CA ILE A 61 5.90 8.05 -9.18
C ILE A 61 7.38 8.10 -9.54
N ASP A 62 8.11 7.03 -9.23
CA ASP A 62 9.53 6.88 -9.57
C ASP A 62 9.74 6.71 -11.09
N ASP A 63 10.97 6.91 -11.51
CA ASP A 63 11.45 7.06 -12.89
C ASP A 63 10.79 6.19 -13.95
N ASP A 64 10.69 4.88 -13.71
CA ASP A 64 10.23 3.92 -14.72
C ASP A 64 8.73 4.07 -15.04
N TRP A 65 7.97 4.75 -14.18
CA TRP A 65 6.53 4.99 -14.34
C TRP A 65 6.19 6.45 -14.64
N SER A 66 7.15 7.38 -14.62
CA SER A 66 6.89 8.82 -14.73
C SER A 66 6.28 9.22 -16.07
N ALA A 67 6.59 8.50 -17.16
CA ALA A 67 6.00 8.73 -18.47
C ALA A 67 4.46 8.56 -18.50
N LEU A 68 3.91 7.76 -17.57
CA LEU A 68 2.49 7.50 -17.43
C LEU A 68 1.81 8.34 -16.34
N THR A 69 2.48 9.38 -15.82
CA THR A 69 1.97 10.22 -14.72
C THR A 69 0.52 10.66 -14.90
N SER A 70 0.16 11.15 -16.10
CA SER A 70 -1.19 11.66 -16.36
C SER A 70 -2.26 10.57 -16.29
N GLU A 71 -1.93 9.37 -16.76
CA GLU A 71 -2.81 8.20 -16.68
C GLU A 71 -2.98 7.76 -15.22
N TRP A 72 -1.87 7.62 -14.48
CA TRP A 72 -1.91 7.26 -13.06
C TRP A 72 -2.73 8.25 -12.24
N LEU A 73 -2.58 9.56 -12.48
CA LEU A 73 -3.37 10.58 -11.79
C LEU A 73 -4.85 10.54 -12.16
N GLY A 74 -5.18 10.23 -13.41
CA GLY A 74 -6.58 10.09 -13.85
C GLY A 74 -7.35 9.00 -13.09
N ASP A 75 -6.63 8.01 -12.57
CA ASP A 75 -7.21 6.91 -11.79
C ASP A 75 -7.45 7.24 -10.30
N MET A 76 -6.90 8.33 -9.78
CA MET A 76 -6.96 8.69 -8.35
C MET A 76 -8.27 9.38 -7.98
N THR A 77 -9.39 8.66 -8.13
CA THR A 77 -10.75 9.23 -8.02
C THR A 77 -11.22 9.50 -6.58
N ALA A 78 -10.48 9.02 -5.58
CA ALA A 78 -10.82 9.17 -4.15
C ALA A 78 -10.50 10.55 -3.56
N TYR A 79 -9.59 11.31 -4.19
CA TYR A 79 -9.06 12.55 -3.65
C TYR A 79 -9.07 13.65 -4.71
N SER A 80 -9.49 14.85 -4.31
CA SER A 80 -9.33 16.06 -5.14
C SER A 80 -8.07 16.85 -4.79
N ASN A 81 -7.60 16.76 -3.54
CA ASN A 81 -6.36 17.36 -3.09
C ASN A 81 -5.21 16.36 -3.22
N ILE A 82 -4.57 16.36 -4.39
CA ILE A 82 -3.48 15.42 -4.72
C ILE A 82 -2.17 16.20 -4.88
N THR A 83 -1.15 15.81 -4.11
CA THR A 83 0.24 16.16 -4.39
C THR A 83 0.85 15.06 -5.26
N CYS A 84 1.23 15.39 -6.49
CA CYS A 84 1.94 14.46 -7.37
C CYS A 84 3.43 14.81 -7.45
N ILE A 85 4.30 13.82 -7.22
CA ILE A 85 5.75 13.93 -7.43
C ILE A 85 6.15 12.85 -8.42
N SER A 86 6.55 13.25 -9.63
CA SER A 86 6.89 12.32 -10.72
C SER A 86 8.01 12.80 -11.63
N THR A 87 8.74 13.84 -11.22
CA THR A 87 9.90 14.32 -11.96
C THR A 87 11.11 13.53 -11.52
N ASN A 88 11.73 12.78 -12.45
CA ASN A 88 12.84 11.85 -12.18
C ASN A 88 13.93 12.46 -11.27
N ALA A 89 14.40 13.67 -11.58
CA ALA A 89 15.44 14.35 -10.78
C ALA A 89 15.04 14.65 -9.31
N VAL A 90 13.78 14.49 -8.94
CA VAL A 90 13.21 14.74 -7.60
C VAL A 90 12.84 13.43 -6.91
N THR A 91 12.47 12.38 -7.66
CA THR A 91 11.92 11.12 -7.16
C THR A 91 12.99 10.21 -6.56
N THR A 92 13.66 10.69 -5.51
CA THR A 92 14.78 10.02 -4.87
C THR A 92 14.37 9.40 -3.53
N ALA A 93 15.17 8.45 -3.03
CA ALA A 93 14.95 7.90 -1.70
C ALA A 93 14.99 8.97 -0.60
N ASN A 94 15.81 10.02 -0.77
CA ASN A 94 15.90 11.10 0.21
C ASN A 94 14.62 11.95 0.26
N ASP A 95 14.09 12.34 -0.91
CA ASP A 95 12.83 13.09 -0.96
C ASP A 95 11.67 12.23 -0.45
N TYR A 96 11.55 10.96 -0.85
CA TYR A 96 10.49 10.08 -0.36
C TYR A 96 10.53 9.93 1.18
N LYS A 97 11.72 9.75 1.79
CA LYS A 97 11.87 9.73 3.26
C LYS A 97 11.38 11.02 3.91
N ASN A 98 11.66 12.17 3.30
CA ASN A 98 11.11 13.44 3.77
C ASN A 98 9.58 13.48 3.68
N ARG A 99 8.99 13.01 2.56
CA ARG A 99 7.53 12.96 2.37
C ARG A 99 6.82 12.03 3.34
N LEU A 100 7.47 10.95 3.79
CA LEU A 100 6.90 10.06 4.82
C LEU A 100 6.62 10.76 6.16
N THR A 101 7.25 11.92 6.41
CA THR A 101 7.00 12.76 7.59
C THR A 101 5.82 13.73 7.44
N HIS A 102 5.24 13.83 6.24
CA HIS A 102 4.13 14.76 5.97
C HIS A 102 2.77 14.11 6.27
N SER A 103 1.82 14.93 6.72
CA SER A 103 0.46 14.48 7.09
C SER A 103 -0.45 14.35 5.87
N TYR A 104 -0.25 13.31 5.07
CA TYR A 104 -1.24 12.86 4.08
C TYR A 104 -2.23 11.90 4.73
N GLU A 105 -3.44 11.78 4.19
CA GLU A 105 -4.30 10.67 4.57
C GLU A 105 -3.85 9.39 3.86
N PHE A 106 -3.61 9.51 2.55
CA PHE A 106 -3.25 8.39 1.68
C PHE A 106 -1.94 8.64 0.94
N VAL A 107 -1.06 7.65 0.86
CA VAL A 107 0.13 7.64 0.01
C VAL A 107 0.03 6.51 -1.01
N HIS A 108 0.19 6.83 -2.28
CA HIS A 108 0.38 5.84 -3.34
C HIS A 108 1.78 6.02 -3.94
N VAL A 109 2.63 5.02 -3.79
CA VAL A 109 3.99 5.03 -4.34
C VAL A 109 4.14 3.99 -5.45
N PHE A 110 4.72 4.40 -6.57
CA PHE A 110 5.16 3.57 -7.69
C PHE A 110 6.67 3.54 -7.67
N VAL A 111 7.24 2.41 -7.28
CA VAL A 111 8.69 2.26 -7.10
C VAL A 111 9.09 0.80 -7.21
N HIS A 112 10.29 0.53 -7.71
CA HIS A 112 10.83 -0.83 -7.66
C HIS A 112 11.08 -1.25 -6.23
N SER A 113 10.92 -2.53 -5.92
CA SER A 113 11.04 -3.00 -4.54
C SER A 113 11.43 -4.46 -4.42
N TRP A 114 11.99 -4.74 -3.24
CA TRP A 114 12.16 -6.05 -2.65
C TRP A 114 11.38 -6.07 -1.33
N PRO A 115 11.23 -7.25 -0.68
CA PRO A 115 10.56 -7.31 0.62
C PRO A 115 11.10 -6.31 1.66
N TYR A 116 12.37 -5.94 1.59
CA TYR A 116 13.06 -5.16 2.63
C TYR A 116 13.30 -3.69 2.27
N GLU A 117 13.16 -3.31 0.99
CA GLU A 117 13.55 -1.99 0.51
C GLU A 117 12.85 -1.57 -0.79
N HIS A 118 12.56 -0.28 -0.86
CA HIS A 118 12.23 0.42 -2.11
C HIS A 118 13.53 0.89 -2.77
N LEU A 119 13.61 0.75 -4.09
CA LEU A 119 14.78 1.09 -4.91
C LEU A 119 14.41 2.26 -5.83
N PHE A 120 14.97 3.43 -5.57
CA PHE A 120 14.68 4.65 -6.33
C PHE A 120 15.66 4.85 -7.48
N GLY A 121 15.17 5.45 -8.56
CA GLY A 121 15.92 5.73 -9.77
C GLY A 121 15.80 4.65 -10.85
N PRO A 122 16.40 4.90 -12.02
CA PRO A 122 16.06 4.18 -13.25
C PRO A 122 16.39 2.69 -13.20
N GLY A 123 15.51 1.89 -13.80
CA GLY A 123 15.69 0.44 -13.97
C GLY A 123 15.66 -0.36 -12.67
N GLY A 124 15.19 0.24 -11.56
CA GLY A 124 15.06 -0.44 -10.28
C GLY A 124 16.37 -0.88 -9.65
N LEU A 125 17.46 -0.14 -9.93
CA LEU A 125 18.80 -0.46 -9.41
C LEU A 125 19.11 0.25 -8.07
N GLY A 126 18.27 1.20 -7.65
CA GLY A 126 18.50 1.99 -6.43
C GLY A 126 19.62 3.04 -6.59
N ALA A 127 19.86 3.49 -7.83
CA ALA A 127 20.90 4.49 -8.13
C ALA A 127 20.64 5.84 -7.44
N GLU A 128 19.37 6.14 -7.13
CA GLU A 128 18.94 7.34 -6.41
C GLU A 128 18.61 7.06 -4.93
N GLY A 129 19.19 5.98 -4.44
CA GLY A 129 19.12 5.53 -3.06
C GLY A 129 18.02 4.51 -2.82
N LYS A 130 17.90 4.14 -1.54
CA LYS A 130 16.97 3.12 -1.08
C LYS A 130 16.22 3.60 0.16
N VAL A 131 15.00 3.13 0.31
CA VAL A 131 14.23 3.27 1.56
C VAL A 131 13.98 1.89 2.11
N THR A 132 14.66 1.59 3.21
CA THR A 132 14.63 0.28 3.84
C THR A 132 13.53 0.18 4.88
N TYR A 133 13.21 -1.04 5.30
CA TYR A 133 12.31 -1.31 6.41
C TYR A 133 12.76 -0.60 7.72
N THR A 134 14.06 -0.39 7.91
CA THR A 134 14.61 0.32 9.08
C THR A 134 14.35 1.82 8.97
N ASP A 135 14.43 2.40 7.77
CA ASP A 135 14.07 3.80 7.53
C ASP A 135 12.58 4.02 7.87
N VAL A 136 11.69 3.15 7.36
CA VAL A 136 10.24 3.23 7.63
C VAL A 136 9.93 3.18 9.13
N LEU A 137 10.61 2.29 9.86
CA LEU A 137 10.50 2.19 11.32
C LEU A 137 10.91 3.50 12.00
N ASN A 138 12.07 4.05 11.63
CA ASN A 138 12.68 5.19 12.33
C ASN A 138 12.02 6.54 11.99
N ILE A 139 11.47 6.69 10.78
CA ILE A 139 10.88 7.95 10.30
C ILE A 139 9.56 8.27 11.02
N ASN A 140 8.91 7.27 11.65
CA ASN A 140 7.60 7.42 12.28
C ASN A 140 6.56 7.97 11.29
N THR A 141 6.28 7.21 10.23
CA THR A 141 5.46 7.66 9.10
C THR A 141 4.11 8.25 9.51
N GLN A 142 3.69 9.31 8.82
CA GLN A 142 2.55 10.12 9.23
C GLN A 142 1.23 9.79 8.53
N ALA A 143 1.26 9.15 7.36
CA ALA A 143 0.04 8.81 6.64
C ALA A 143 -0.73 7.64 7.27
N LEU A 144 -2.04 7.60 7.02
CA LEU A 144 -2.92 6.56 7.56
C LEU A 144 -2.99 5.36 6.63
N PHE A 145 -2.95 5.60 5.32
CA PHE A 145 -3.19 4.58 4.31
C PHE A 145 -2.09 4.59 3.25
N TYR A 146 -1.73 3.40 2.79
CA TYR A 146 -0.74 3.21 1.74
C TYR A 146 -1.25 2.27 0.65
N ASN A 147 -0.95 2.60 -0.60
CA ASN A 147 -0.91 1.67 -1.71
C ASN A 147 0.53 1.62 -2.24
N LEU A 148 1.15 0.44 -2.18
CA LEU A 148 2.51 0.20 -2.58
C LEU A 148 2.49 -0.53 -3.93
N PHE A 149 2.56 0.24 -5.02
CA PHE A 149 2.90 -0.31 -6.34
C PHE A 149 4.40 -0.63 -6.34
N ALA A 150 4.71 -1.74 -5.68
CA ALA A 150 6.04 -2.09 -5.21
C ALA A 150 6.17 -3.60 -5.08
N CYS A 151 7.03 -4.20 -5.91
CA CYS A 151 7.25 -5.64 -5.97
C CYS A 151 7.60 -6.22 -4.59
N SER A 152 6.88 -7.27 -4.18
CA SER A 152 7.10 -8.06 -2.96
C SER A 152 7.10 -7.27 -1.64
N ALA A 153 6.75 -5.99 -1.63
CA ALA A 153 6.83 -5.12 -0.45
C ALA A 153 5.94 -5.63 0.70
N THR A 154 4.82 -6.29 0.41
CA THR A 154 3.91 -6.86 1.42
C THR A 154 4.09 -8.37 1.60
N ASN A 155 5.23 -8.93 1.17
CA ASN A 155 5.52 -10.35 1.34
C ASN A 155 5.84 -10.68 2.81
N PHE A 156 4.77 -10.98 3.57
CA PHE A 156 4.81 -11.26 4.99
C PHE A 156 5.50 -12.58 5.38
N LYS A 157 5.98 -13.38 4.42
CA LYS A 157 6.85 -14.54 4.71
C LYS A 157 8.27 -14.11 5.09
N TYR A 158 8.68 -12.91 4.68
CA TYR A 158 9.98 -12.36 5.02
C TYR A 158 9.93 -11.56 6.32
N GLN A 159 10.90 -11.81 7.19
CA GLN A 159 11.07 -11.08 8.44
C GLN A 159 11.39 -9.61 8.14
N ASN A 160 10.78 -8.68 8.87
CA ASN A 160 10.89 -7.23 8.69
C ASN A 160 10.58 -6.74 7.27
N ASN A 161 9.63 -7.37 6.57
CA ASN A 161 9.18 -6.83 5.29
C ASN A 161 8.58 -5.42 5.43
N LEU A 162 8.69 -4.63 4.37
CA LEU A 162 8.22 -3.24 4.30
C LEU A 162 6.75 -3.11 4.68
N GLY A 163 5.86 -3.92 4.10
CA GLY A 163 4.42 -3.84 4.32
C GLY A 163 4.04 -3.97 5.80
N THR A 164 4.64 -4.93 6.51
CA THR A 164 4.45 -5.03 7.96
C THR A 164 5.09 -3.85 8.71
N GLN A 165 6.28 -3.38 8.32
CA GLN A 165 6.86 -2.19 8.96
C GLN A 165 6.01 -0.94 8.77
N TYR A 166 5.45 -0.71 7.57
CA TYR A 166 4.51 0.39 7.33
C TYR A 166 3.28 0.23 8.21
N LEU A 167 2.65 -0.95 8.25
CA LEU A 167 1.42 -1.15 9.03
C LEU A 167 1.63 -0.89 10.52
N PHE A 168 2.75 -1.36 11.07
CA PHE A 168 3.08 -1.22 12.48
C PHE A 168 3.97 -0.01 12.78
N SER A 169 4.14 0.90 11.81
CA SER A 169 4.77 2.19 12.04
C SER A 169 3.86 3.11 12.88
N ASN A 170 4.19 4.40 12.94
CA ASN A 170 3.55 5.37 13.81
C ASN A 170 2.04 5.49 13.60
N ASN A 171 1.53 5.88 12.42
CA ASN A 171 0.09 6.19 12.24
C ASN A 171 -0.69 5.26 11.29
N THR A 172 0.00 4.40 10.56
CA THR A 172 -0.63 3.60 9.50
C THR A 172 -1.69 2.63 10.04
N LEU A 173 -2.76 2.48 9.26
CA LEU A 173 -3.91 1.63 9.53
C LEU A 173 -4.21 0.64 8.41
N VAL A 174 -3.91 0.98 7.15
CA VAL A 174 -4.07 0.09 5.99
C VAL A 174 -2.87 0.20 5.06
N VAL A 175 -2.38 -0.94 4.59
CA VAL A 175 -1.37 -1.04 3.53
C VAL A 175 -1.84 -2.03 2.49
N VAL A 176 -2.02 -1.56 1.27
CA VAL A 176 -2.25 -2.39 0.09
C VAL A 176 -0.93 -2.53 -0.67
N GLY A 177 -0.63 -3.73 -1.19
CA GLY A 177 0.54 -3.94 -2.02
C GLY A 177 0.77 -5.41 -2.34
N SER A 178 1.79 -5.71 -3.14
CA SER A 178 2.04 -7.06 -3.65
C SER A 178 3.00 -7.88 -2.78
N SER A 179 2.64 -9.15 -2.55
CA SER A 179 3.53 -10.14 -1.92
C SER A 179 4.47 -10.82 -2.92
N LYS A 180 4.43 -10.44 -4.20
CA LYS A 180 5.30 -10.95 -5.27
C LYS A 180 5.63 -9.83 -6.26
N ILE A 181 6.25 -10.16 -7.40
CA ILE A 181 6.42 -9.22 -8.51
C ILE A 181 5.05 -8.69 -8.97
N GLY A 182 4.94 -7.37 -9.14
CA GLY A 182 3.72 -6.66 -9.56
C GLY A 182 3.21 -5.65 -8.52
N GLY A 183 2.08 -5.04 -8.83
CA GLY A 183 1.43 -3.98 -8.06
C GLY A 183 -0.03 -3.79 -8.49
N MET A 184 -0.73 -2.81 -7.91
CA MET A 184 -2.11 -2.51 -8.30
C MET A 184 -2.17 -1.70 -9.60
N THR A 185 -2.69 -2.30 -10.66
CA THR A 185 -3.05 -1.62 -11.91
C THR A 185 -4.55 -1.29 -11.91
N MET A 186 -5.05 -0.48 -12.85
CA MET A 186 -6.46 -0.06 -12.92
C MET A 186 -6.95 0.54 -11.59
N ASN A 187 -6.23 1.55 -11.13
CA ASN A 187 -6.34 2.07 -9.78
C ASN A 187 -7.73 2.68 -9.50
N SER A 188 -8.41 3.20 -10.52
CA SER A 188 -9.77 3.73 -10.40
C SER A 188 -10.79 2.73 -9.89
N TYR A 189 -10.61 1.42 -10.12
CA TYR A 189 -11.51 0.38 -9.60
C TYR A 189 -11.35 0.14 -8.09
N PHE A 190 -10.24 0.59 -7.52
CA PHE A 190 -10.03 0.60 -6.07
C PHE A 190 -10.42 1.96 -5.48
N TYR A 191 -9.99 3.06 -6.09
CA TYR A 191 -10.24 4.42 -5.57
C TYR A 191 -11.68 4.89 -5.71
N THR A 192 -12.41 4.48 -6.75
CA THR A 192 -13.81 4.92 -6.94
C THR A 192 -14.74 4.35 -5.87
N PRO A 193 -14.66 3.05 -5.50
CA PRO A 193 -15.33 2.54 -4.31
C PRO A 193 -15.02 3.33 -3.03
N LEU A 194 -13.76 3.67 -2.79
CA LEU A 194 -13.36 4.45 -1.61
C LEU A 194 -13.98 5.85 -1.61
N SER A 195 -14.03 6.50 -2.77
CA SER A 195 -14.68 7.82 -2.93
C SER A 195 -16.19 7.78 -2.64
N GLN A 196 -16.79 6.59 -2.67
CA GLN A 196 -18.20 6.34 -2.36
C GLN A 196 -18.40 5.82 -0.93
N SER A 197 -17.42 6.05 -0.05
CA SER A 197 -17.43 5.63 1.35
C SER A 197 -17.54 4.11 1.56
N LYS A 198 -17.15 3.31 0.57
CA LYS A 198 -17.01 1.86 0.77
C LYS A 198 -15.78 1.58 1.63
N VAL A 199 -15.87 0.54 2.44
CA VAL A 199 -14.73 0.10 3.26
C VAL A 199 -13.59 -0.42 2.38
N PHE A 200 -12.35 -0.32 2.86
CA PHE A 200 -11.15 -0.78 2.16
C PHE A 200 -11.26 -2.22 1.63
N GLY A 201 -11.85 -3.12 2.42
CA GLY A 201 -12.07 -4.51 2.00
C GLY A 201 -12.97 -4.63 0.78
N GLU A 202 -14.08 -3.87 0.74
CA GLU A 202 -15.01 -3.91 -0.38
C GLU A 202 -14.40 -3.24 -1.63
N ALA A 203 -13.69 -2.12 -1.45
CA ALA A 203 -12.94 -1.51 -2.54
C ALA A 203 -11.91 -2.48 -3.15
N PHE A 204 -11.19 -3.20 -2.30
CA PHE A 204 -10.21 -4.21 -2.73
C PHE A 204 -10.89 -5.40 -3.43
N ARG A 205 -12.03 -5.88 -2.93
CA ARG A 205 -12.81 -6.95 -3.55
C ARG A 205 -13.35 -6.56 -4.92
N LEU A 206 -13.88 -5.34 -5.06
CA LEU A 206 -14.41 -4.82 -6.33
C LEU A 206 -13.31 -4.63 -7.37
N TRP A 207 -12.14 -4.13 -6.95
CA TRP A 207 -10.96 -4.08 -7.80
C TRP A 207 -10.55 -5.48 -8.28
N TRP A 208 -10.50 -6.47 -7.37
CA TRP A 208 -10.19 -7.85 -7.74
C TRP A 208 -11.24 -8.43 -8.69
N TRP A 209 -12.52 -8.10 -8.53
CA TRP A 209 -13.59 -8.60 -9.39
C TRP A 209 -13.58 -8.03 -10.82
N ASN A 210 -12.68 -7.11 -11.13
CA ASN A 210 -12.57 -6.59 -12.49
C ASN A 210 -12.10 -7.70 -13.46
N PRO A 211 -12.92 -8.08 -14.46
CA PRO A 211 -12.63 -9.20 -15.36
C PRO A 211 -11.48 -8.93 -16.34
N LEU A 212 -10.99 -7.68 -16.42
CA LEU A 212 -9.86 -7.33 -17.27
C LEU A 212 -8.52 -7.57 -16.57
N HIS A 213 -8.47 -7.56 -15.23
CA HIS A 213 -7.21 -7.57 -14.47
C HIS A 213 -7.22 -8.56 -13.31
N GLY A 214 -7.91 -8.30 -12.19
CA GLY A 214 -7.68 -8.99 -10.91
C GLY A 214 -7.27 -10.47 -10.97
N PRO A 215 -8.14 -11.38 -11.43
CA PRO A 215 -7.86 -12.81 -11.54
C PRO A 215 -7.21 -13.25 -12.86
N THR A 216 -7.21 -12.39 -13.88
CA THR A 216 -6.72 -12.69 -15.24
C THR A 216 -5.32 -12.14 -15.51
N ASP A 217 -4.83 -11.24 -14.66
CA ASP A 217 -3.51 -10.62 -14.70
C ASP A 217 -2.61 -11.32 -13.67
N PRO A 218 -1.64 -12.13 -14.13
CA PRO A 218 -0.70 -12.80 -13.24
C PRO A 218 0.04 -11.83 -12.32
N ASP A 219 0.30 -10.59 -12.72
CA ASP A 219 1.06 -9.61 -11.94
C ASP A 219 0.28 -9.10 -10.72
N THR A 220 -1.05 -9.15 -10.76
CA THR A 220 -1.92 -8.78 -9.64
C THR A 220 -2.21 -9.92 -8.66
N MET A 221 -1.91 -11.18 -9.04
CA MET A 221 -2.21 -12.40 -8.26
C MET A 221 -1.44 -12.59 -6.94
N GLY A 222 -0.90 -11.52 -6.37
CA GLY A 222 -0.31 -11.49 -5.04
C GLY A 222 -0.62 -10.22 -4.26
N LEU A 223 -1.58 -9.39 -4.69
CA LEU A 223 -1.99 -8.27 -3.88
C LEU A 223 -2.58 -8.72 -2.54
N THR A 224 -2.29 -7.93 -1.52
CA THR A 224 -2.73 -8.13 -0.16
C THR A 224 -3.21 -6.82 0.42
N LEU A 225 -4.15 -6.93 1.36
CA LEU A 225 -4.59 -5.85 2.22
C LEU A 225 -4.12 -6.19 3.64
N LEU A 226 -3.17 -5.40 4.14
CA LEU A 226 -2.71 -5.45 5.52
C LEU A 226 -3.43 -4.36 6.32
N GLY A 227 -3.83 -4.67 7.54
CA GLY A 227 -4.61 -3.75 8.37
C GLY A 227 -6.10 -4.07 8.43
N ASP A 228 -6.88 -3.07 8.84
CA ASP A 228 -8.32 -3.20 9.11
C ASP A 228 -9.12 -2.90 7.83
N PRO A 229 -9.73 -3.93 7.22
CA PRO A 229 -10.47 -3.77 5.97
C PRO A 229 -11.82 -3.07 6.15
N LEU A 230 -12.28 -2.83 7.39
CA LEU A 230 -13.55 -2.16 7.71
C LEU A 230 -13.41 -0.64 7.83
N LEU A 231 -12.23 -0.07 7.58
CA LEU A 231 -12.03 1.37 7.57
C LEU A 231 -12.54 1.99 6.27
N THR A 232 -12.91 3.26 6.32
CA THR A 232 -13.19 4.11 5.15
C THR A 232 -12.11 5.18 5.06
N ILE A 233 -12.16 6.00 4.01
CA ILE A 233 -11.53 7.32 3.96
C ILE A 233 -12.57 8.38 4.29
#